data_AF-A0A0B8P992-F1
#
_entry.id   AF-A0A0B8P992-F1
#
_cell.length_a   1.000
_cell.length_b   1.000
_cell.length_c   1.000
_cell.angle_alpha   90.00
_cell.angle_beta   90.00
_cell.angle_gamma   90.00
#
_symmetry.space_group_name_H-M   'P 1'
#
loop_
_entity.id
_entity.type
_entity.pdbx_description
1 polymer ?
#
loop_
_entity_poly.entity_id
_entity_poly.type
_entity_poly.pdbx_seq_one_letter_code
_entity_poly.pdbx_strand_id
1 'polypeptide(L)'
;MNAKRKTIGIRVPDNRIALDLLEALGEPMMSTSLILPGSDVAESDPEEIRDKLEHAVDLIINGGYLGEQPTTVIDFSDEDPVVLRQGAGDSTPFE
;
A
#
# COMPACT_ATOMS: atom_id res chain seq x y z
N MET A 1 10.28 15.55 11.32
CA MET A 1 10.99 15.64 10.02
C MET A 1 11.38 14.23 9.62
N ASN A 2 10.80 13.69 8.55
CA ASN A 2 11.29 12.43 7.98
C ASN A 2 12.68 12.70 7.39
N ALA A 3 13.70 11.97 7.85
CA ALA A 3 15.02 12.01 7.23
C ALA A 3 14.88 11.69 5.73
N LYS A 4 15.62 12.40 4.86
CA LYS A 4 15.62 12.12 3.42
C LYS A 4 16.20 10.71 3.18
N ARG A 5 15.36 9.68 3.19
CA ARG A 5 15.72 8.37 2.66
C ARG A 5 15.84 8.53 1.14
N LYS A 6 16.96 8.03 0.59
CA LYS A 6 17.21 8.01 -0.87
C LYS A 6 16.60 6.77 -1.54
N THR A 7 15.74 6.05 -0.84
CA THR A 7 15.05 4.84 -1.29
C THR A 7 13.56 5.12 -1.43
N ILE A 8 12.90 4.35 -2.31
CA ILE A 8 11.46 4.43 -2.54
C ILE A 8 10.90 3.01 -2.64
N GLY A 9 9.69 2.79 -2.11
CA GLY A 9 8.98 1.54 -2.29
C GLY A 9 8.35 1.48 -3.68
N ILE A 10 8.51 0.36 -4.38
CA ILE A 10 7.85 0.08 -5.65
C ILE A 10 6.85 -1.05 -5.42
N ARG A 11 5.63 -0.90 -5.94
CA ARG A 11 4.57 -1.91 -5.86
C ARG A 11 3.87 -2.03 -7.20
N VAL A 12 3.68 -3.26 -7.66
CA VAL A 12 2.75 -3.59 -8.75
C VAL A 12 1.50 -4.20 -8.12
N PRO A 13 0.32 -3.56 -8.19
CA PRO A 13 -0.89 -4.08 -7.57
C PRO A 13 -1.52 -5.20 -8.41
N ASP A 14 -2.02 -6.25 -7.74
CA ASP A 14 -2.91 -7.25 -8.33
C ASP A 14 -4.38 -6.88 -8.06
N ASN A 15 -4.82 -5.74 -8.61
CA ASN A 15 -6.18 -5.23 -8.47
C ASN A 15 -6.58 -4.47 -9.73
N ARG A 16 -7.72 -4.84 -10.34
CA ARG A 16 -8.17 -4.27 -11.61
C ARG A 16 -8.41 -2.77 -11.55
N ILE A 17 -9.08 -2.27 -10.49
CA ILE A 17 -9.35 -0.84 -10.32
C ILE A 17 -8.05 -0.04 -10.27
N ALA A 18 -7.07 -0.51 -9.49
CA ALA A 18 -5.77 0.15 -9.38
C ALA A 18 -5.00 0.16 -10.72
N LEU A 19 -5.06 -0.95 -11.46
CA LEU A 19 -4.43 -1.06 -12.78
C LEU A 19 -5.07 -0.12 -13.81
N ASP A 20 -6.40 -0.06 -13.85
CA ASP A 20 -7.13 0.81 -14.78
C ASP A 20 -6.86 2.31 -14.48
N LEU A 21 -6.72 2.68 -13.19
CA LEU A 21 -6.30 4.03 -12.79
C LEU A 21 -4.88 4.37 -13.25
N LEU A 22 -3.93 3.44 -13.12
CA LEU A 22 -2.55 3.62 -13.58
C LEU A 22 -2.49 3.72 -15.12
N GLU A 23 -3.28 2.91 -15.83
CA GLU A 23 -3.38 2.98 -17.29
C GLU A 23 -3.94 4.32 -17.75
N ALA A 24 -5.01 4.81 -17.12
CA ALA A 24 -5.59 6.11 -17.43
C ALA A 24 -4.65 7.28 -17.09
N LEU A 25 -3.86 7.16 -16.01
CA LEU A 25 -2.89 8.17 -15.61
C LEU A 25 -1.67 8.20 -16.54
N GLY A 26 -1.24 7.04 -17.06
CA GLY A 26 -0.11 6.92 -18.00
C GLY A 26 1.28 6.99 -17.35
N GLU A 27 1.35 7.02 -16.02
CA GLU A 27 2.59 7.10 -15.24
C GLU A 27 2.43 6.47 -13.83
N PRO A 28 3.52 6.21 -13.09
CA PRO A 28 3.43 5.70 -11.72
C PRO A 28 2.69 6.65 -10.77
N MET A 29 1.85 6.08 -9.92
CA MET A 29 1.13 6.82 -8.88
C MET A 29 1.86 6.75 -7.53
N MET A 30 2.13 7.91 -6.92
CA MET A 30 2.62 7.98 -5.55
C MET A 30 1.50 7.55 -4.58
N SER A 31 1.77 6.56 -3.74
CA SER A 31 0.78 5.99 -2.82
C SER A 31 1.41 5.48 -1.54
N THR A 32 0.55 5.20 -0.54
CA THR A 32 0.89 4.52 0.71
C THR A 32 -0.20 3.52 1.06
N SER A 33 0.11 2.51 1.87
CA SER A 33 -0.94 1.69 2.50
C SER A 33 -1.81 2.57 3.41
N LEU A 34 -3.14 2.41 3.33
CA LEU A 34 -4.08 3.13 4.19
C LEU A 34 -4.13 2.43 5.56
N ILE A 35 -3.15 2.74 6.41
CA ILE A 35 -3.05 2.27 7.79
C ILE A 35 -3.17 3.51 8.69
N LEU A 36 -4.22 3.57 9.51
CA LEU A 36 -4.46 4.72 10.39
C LEU A 36 -3.51 4.73 11.60
N PRO A 37 -3.28 5.90 12.23
CA PRO A 37 -2.44 5.99 13.42
C PRO A 37 -2.91 5.06 14.54
N GLY A 38 -2.01 4.22 15.03
CA GLY A 38 -2.30 3.24 16.08
C GLY A 38 -2.87 1.91 15.59
N SER A 39 -3.02 1.72 14.28
CA SER A 39 -3.37 0.45 13.66
C SER A 39 -2.13 -0.27 13.10
N ASP A 40 -2.14 -1.60 13.15
CA ASP A 40 -1.17 -2.46 12.48
C ASP A 40 -1.73 -3.08 11.17
N VAL A 41 -3.01 -2.86 10.90
CA VAL A 41 -3.72 -3.39 9.72
C VAL A 41 -4.20 -2.27 8.80
N ALA A 42 -4.33 -2.60 7.52
CA ALA A 42 -4.91 -1.69 6.55
C ALA A 42 -6.44 -1.64 6.69
N GLU A 43 -7.00 -0.46 6.44
CA GLU A 43 -8.46 -0.30 6.36
C GLU A 43 -9.02 -1.12 5.18
N SER A 44 -10.11 -1.84 5.44
CA SER A 44 -10.68 -2.86 4.53
C SER A 44 -12.15 -2.62 4.18
N ASP A 45 -12.92 -1.98 5.06
CA ASP A 45 -14.33 -1.65 4.86
C ASP A 45 -14.48 -0.25 4.22
N PRO A 46 -15.04 -0.16 3.00
CA PRO A 46 -15.19 1.13 2.32
C PRO A 46 -16.15 2.11 3.03
N GLU A 47 -17.15 1.63 3.76
CA GLU A 47 -18.06 2.49 4.52
C GLU A 47 -17.35 3.05 5.76
N GLU A 48 -16.56 2.24 6.47
CA GLU A 48 -15.73 2.76 7.57
C GLU A 48 -14.68 3.76 7.09
N ILE A 49 -14.03 3.49 5.94
CA ILE A 49 -13.08 4.41 5.33
C ILE A 49 -13.76 5.75 5.05
N ARG A 50 -14.97 5.72 4.50
CA ARG A 50 -15.76 6.92 4.24
C ARG A 50 -16.08 7.67 5.53
N ASP A 51 -16.66 7.00 6.52
CA ASP A 51 -17.03 7.61 7.79
C ASP A 51 -15.83 8.29 8.48
N LYS A 52 -14.62 7.71 8.36
CA LYS A 52 -13.39 8.24 8.96
C LYS A 52 -12.76 9.37 8.15
N LEU A 53 -12.84 9.33 6.81
CA LEU A 53 -11.96 10.12 5.94
C LEU A 53 -12.68 10.98 4.89
N GLU A 54 -14.00 10.95 4.77
CA GLU A 54 -14.72 11.69 3.71
C GLU A 54 -14.50 13.20 3.71
N HIS A 55 -14.03 13.78 4.82
CA HIS A 55 -13.68 15.19 4.93
C HIS A 55 -12.17 15.47 4.81
N ALA A 56 -11.36 14.42 4.72
CA ALA A 56 -9.90 14.50 4.66
C ALA A 56 -9.32 14.16 3.28
N VAL A 57 -10.12 13.58 2.37
CA VAL A 57 -9.70 13.21 1.01
C VAL A 57 -10.71 13.69 -0.02
N ASP A 58 -10.24 13.96 -1.24
CA ASP A 58 -11.09 14.46 -2.33
C ASP A 58 -11.95 13.36 -2.98
N LEU A 59 -11.51 12.10 -2.92
CA LEU A 59 -12.16 10.97 -3.57
C LEU A 59 -11.94 9.67 -2.80
N ILE A 60 -13.01 8.88 -2.68
CA ILE A 60 -12.97 7.50 -2.21
C ILE A 60 -13.60 6.63 -3.30
N ILE A 61 -12.89 5.56 -3.71
CA ILE A 61 -13.37 4.59 -4.69
C ILE A 61 -13.74 3.31 -3.93
N ASN A 62 -15.04 2.97 -3.92
CA ASN A 62 -15.50 1.73 -3.31
C ASN A 62 -15.17 0.54 -4.23
N GLY A 63 -14.18 -0.26 -3.83
CA GLY A 63 -13.77 -1.50 -4.49
C GLY A 63 -14.28 -2.77 -3.81
N GLY A 64 -15.24 -2.65 -2.89
CA GLY A 64 -15.70 -3.73 -2.01
C GLY A 64 -14.79 -3.93 -0.79
N TYR A 65 -15.07 -5.00 -0.03
CA TYR A 65 -14.29 -5.41 1.14
C TYR A 65 -12.94 -6.01 0.71
N LEU A 66 -11.86 -5.52 1.29
CA LEU A 66 -10.49 -5.95 0.95
C LEU A 66 -9.82 -6.69 2.13
N GLY A 67 -8.66 -7.29 1.86
CA GLY A 67 -7.83 -7.88 2.90
C GLY A 67 -7.15 -6.81 3.76
N GLU A 68 -7.21 -6.98 5.08
CA GLU A 68 -6.57 -6.10 6.07
C GLU A 68 -5.05 -6.26 6.12
N GLN A 69 -4.54 -7.42 5.70
CA GLN A 69 -3.12 -7.73 5.74
C GLN A 69 -2.37 -6.94 4.65
N PRO A 70 -1.39 -6.09 5.04
CA PRO A 70 -0.65 -5.30 4.07
C PRO A 70 0.30 -6.18 3.24
N THR A 71 0.93 -5.59 2.22
CA THR A 71 1.96 -6.29 1.43
C THR A 71 3.21 -6.57 2.26
N THR A 72 3.85 -7.68 1.95
CA THR A 72 5.24 -7.95 2.34
C THR A 72 6.14 -6.88 1.72
N VAL A 73 7.11 -6.40 2.49
CA VAL A 73 8.07 -5.36 2.08
C VAL A 73 9.46 -5.94 2.19
N ILE A 74 10.16 -5.98 1.05
CA ILE A 74 11.55 -6.41 0.93
C ILE A 74 12.39 -5.19 0.58
N ASP A 75 13.47 -4.96 1.34
CA ASP A 75 14.49 -3.98 1.02
C ASP A 75 15.54 -4.62 0.09
N PHE A 76 15.82 -3.95 -1.03
CA PHE A 76 16.85 -4.33 -2.00
C PHE A 76 17.90 -3.22 -2.15
N SER A 77 18.05 -2.34 -1.15
CA SER A 77 18.99 -1.21 -1.23
C SER A 77 20.45 -1.59 -0.96
N ASP A 78 20.69 -2.74 -0.32
CA ASP A 78 22.00 -3.33 -0.08
C ASP A 78 22.17 -4.65 -0.87
N GLU A 79 23.29 -5.36 -0.69
CA GLU A 79 23.61 -6.58 -1.46
C GLU A 79 22.63 -7.74 -1.20
N ASP A 80 22.24 -7.93 0.07
CA ASP A 80 21.32 -8.99 0.48
C ASP A 80 19.90 -8.44 0.70
N PRO A 81 18.85 -9.12 0.19
CA PRO A 81 17.47 -8.74 0.45
C PRO A 81 17.14 -8.79 1.95
N VAL A 82 16.41 -7.80 2.46
CA VAL A 82 15.96 -7.77 3.86
C VAL A 82 14.46 -7.68 3.94
N VAL A 83 13.81 -8.64 4.62
CA VAL A 83 12.37 -8.56 4.91
C VAL A 83 12.13 -7.46 5.97
N LEU A 84 11.61 -6.30 5.54
CA LEU A 84 11.26 -5.20 6.45
C LEU A 84 9.90 -5.38 7.11
N ARG A 85 8.97 -6.05 6.41
CA ARG A 85 7.63 -6.35 6.91
C ARG A 85 7.14 -7.62 6.25
N GLN A 86 6.71 -8.60 7.05
CA GLN A 86 5.97 -9.74 6.56
C GLN A 86 4.48 -9.39 6.43
N GLY A 87 3.90 -9.68 5.27
CA GLY A 87 2.51 -9.38 4.94
C GLY A 87 1.90 -10.51 4.11
N ALA A 88 0.98 -10.17 3.20
CA ALA A 88 0.25 -11.17 2.41
C ALA A 88 1.10 -11.91 1.34
N GLY A 89 2.31 -11.43 1.03
CA GLY A 89 3.19 -12.06 0.04
C GLY A 89 4.18 -13.03 0.69
N ASP A 90 4.44 -14.17 0.05
CA ASP A 90 5.44 -15.14 0.53
C ASP A 90 6.85 -14.51 0.50
N SER A 91 7.50 -14.45 1.67
CA SER A 91 8.85 -13.91 1.85
C SER A 91 9.94 -14.96 1.68
N THR A 92 9.61 -16.25 1.67
CA THR A 92 10.57 -17.37 1.62
C THR A 92 11.63 -17.24 0.51
N PRO A 93 11.33 -16.72 -0.70
CA PRO A 93 12.36 -16.53 -1.74
C PRO A 93 13.44 -15.48 -1.43
N PHE A 94 13.28 -14.69 -0.36
CA PHE A 94 14.14 -13.56 0.01
C PHE A 94 14.76 -13.71 1.41
N GLU A 95 14.67 -14.90 2.00
CA GLU A 95 15.27 -15.29 3.29
C GLU A 95 16.49 -16.20 3.07
#